data_AF-A0A3M2AH69-F1
#
_entry.id   AF-A0A3M2AH69-F1
#
_cell.length_a   1.000
_cell.length_b   1.000
_cell.length_c   1.000
_cell.angle_alpha   90.00
_cell.angle_beta   90.00
_cell.angle_gamma   90.00
#
_symmetry.space_group_name_H-M   'P 1'
#
loop_
_entity.id
_entity.type
_entity.pdbx_description
1 polymer ?
#
loop_
_entity_poly.entity_id
_entity_poly.type
_entity_poly.pdbx_seq_one_letter_code
_entity_poly.pdbx_strand_id
1 'polypeptide(L)'
;MYMYAYTFIKEVPMKATIVDLRYKMNDILKALERNEAVTVLYHGKVKGIITPAKRQVLKKIKDHPFFGMSAKGIQKSVLDELHELRKSRYHDI
;
A
#
# COMPACT_ATOMS: atom_id res chain seq x y z
N MET A 1 5.41 8.95 -17.81
CA MET A 1 6.42 8.79 -16.73
C MET A 1 6.23 9.72 -15.53
N TYR A 2 5.46 10.82 -15.62
CA TYR A 2 5.22 11.73 -14.47
C TYR A 2 3.98 11.40 -13.61
N MET A 3 3.22 10.36 -13.96
CA MET A 3 1.96 10.04 -13.29
C MET A 3 2.11 9.05 -12.11
N TYR A 4 3.19 8.25 -12.07
CA TYR A 4 3.38 7.20 -11.06
C TYR A 4 3.91 7.70 -9.72
N ALA A 5 4.52 8.89 -9.66
CA ALA A 5 4.96 9.48 -8.39
C ALA A 5 3.80 10.08 -7.59
N TYR A 6 2.74 10.54 -8.28
CA TYR A 6 1.63 11.24 -7.64
C TYR A 6 0.69 10.28 -6.88
N THR A 7 0.59 9.04 -7.34
CA THR A 7 -0.28 8.02 -6.72
C THR A 7 0.32 7.41 -5.44
N PHE A 8 1.62 7.54 -5.20
CA PHE A 8 2.27 7.04 -3.96
C PHE A 8 2.13 8.00 -2.77
N ILE A 9 1.64 9.23 -2.99
CA ILE A 9 1.55 10.29 -1.97
C ILE A 9 0.13 10.40 -1.38
N LYS A 10 -0.83 9.61 -1.86
CA LYS A 10 -2.24 9.69 -1.43
C LYS A 10 -2.66 8.60 -0.43
N GLU A 11 -1.78 8.21 0.49
CA GLU A 11 -2.24 7.73 1.80
C GLU A 11 -2.63 8.97 2.60
N VAL A 12 -3.91 9.11 2.98
CA VAL A 12 -4.34 10.23 3.83
C VAL A 12 -3.59 10.08 5.16
N PRO A 13 -2.57 10.92 5.45
CA PRO A 13 -1.70 10.65 6.57
C PRO A 13 -2.46 10.87 7.86
N MET A 14 -2.34 9.94 8.80
CA MET A 14 -2.88 10.11 10.15
C MET A 14 -2.32 11.41 10.74
N LYS A 15 -3.19 12.28 11.26
CA LYS A 15 -2.80 13.53 11.92
C LYS A 15 -3.00 13.38 13.43
N ALA A 16 -1.99 13.72 14.20
CA ALA A 16 -2.03 13.67 15.66
C ALA A 16 -1.55 15.00 16.24
N THR A 17 -2.24 15.50 17.26
CA THR A 17 -1.77 16.65 18.04
C THR A 17 -0.82 16.22 19.15
N ILE A 18 -0.13 17.18 19.80
CA ILE A 18 0.65 16.90 21.01
C ILE A 18 -0.18 16.27 22.13
N VAL A 19 -1.48 16.57 22.19
CA VAL A 19 -2.40 15.96 23.16
C VAL A 19 -2.65 14.49 22.81
N ASP A 20 -2.86 14.18 21.52
CA ASP A 20 -3.03 12.80 21.06
C ASP A 20 -1.75 11.98 21.26
N LEU A 21 -0.57 12.58 21.09
CA LEU A 21 0.72 11.96 21.44
C LEU A 21 0.87 11.67 22.94
N ARG A 22 0.14 12.34 23.82
CA ARG A 22 0.18 12.04 25.25
C ARG A 22 -0.78 10.90 25.60
N TYR A 23 -1.99 10.95 25.06
CA TYR A 23 -3.10 10.11 25.55
C TYR A 23 -3.49 8.96 24.61
N LYS A 24 -3.12 9.03 23.33
CA LYS A 24 -3.51 8.07 22.28
C LYS A 24 -2.30 7.42 21.61
N MET A 25 -1.22 7.23 22.37
CA MET A 25 -0.02 6.57 21.84
C MET A 25 -0.28 5.18 21.28
N ASN A 26 -1.21 4.42 21.86
CA ASN A 26 -1.59 3.10 21.34
C ASN A 26 -2.11 3.17 19.91
N ASP A 27 -2.91 4.19 19.58
CA ASP A 27 -3.46 4.33 18.22
C ASP A 27 -2.38 4.78 17.23
N ILE A 28 -1.45 5.62 17.68
CA ILE A 28 -0.27 6.04 16.91
C ILE A 28 0.63 4.84 16.61
N LEU A 29 0.90 4.00 17.61
CA LEU A 29 1.69 2.77 17.43
C LEU A 29 1.01 1.81 16.45
N LYS A 30 -0.31 1.61 16.55
CA LYS A 30 -1.08 0.79 15.59
C LYS A 30 -0.99 1.32 14.16
N ALA A 31 -1.00 2.64 13.97
CA ALA A 31 -0.82 3.23 12.64
C ALA A 31 0.58 2.96 12.07
N LEU A 32 1.60 3.12 12.91
CA LEU A 32 2.99 2.81 12.52
C LEU A 32 3.17 1.32 12.21
N GLU A 33 2.49 0.41 12.93
CA GLU A 33 2.50 -1.02 12.61
C GLU A 33 1.88 -1.35 11.26
N ARG A 34 0.87 -0.58 10.84
CA ARG A 34 0.25 -0.69 9.50
C ARG A 34 1.09 -0.04 8.39
N ASN A 35 2.28 0.46 8.71
CA ASN A 35 3.16 1.25 7.85
C ASN A 35 2.60 2.62 7.44
N GLU A 36 1.63 3.16 8.17
CA GLU A 36 1.09 4.51 7.93
C GLU A 36 2.01 5.56 8.57
N ALA A 37 2.27 6.66 7.87
CA ALA A 37 3.02 7.79 8.42
C ALA A 37 2.11 8.71 9.26
N VAL A 38 2.58 9.13 10.44
CA VAL A 38 1.80 9.98 11.35
C VAL A 38 2.36 11.40 11.35
N THR A 39 1.54 12.37 10.93
CA THR A 39 1.90 13.79 10.94
C THR A 39 1.56 14.43 12.28
N VAL A 40 2.56 15.02 12.92
CA VAL A 40 2.44 15.69 14.20
C VAL A 40 2.10 17.17 14.01
N LEU A 41 1.02 17.59 14.66
CA LEU A 41 0.52 18.96 14.66
C LEU A 41 0.69 19.61 16.03
N TYR A 42 1.01 20.91 16.02
CA TYR A 42 0.96 21.77 17.19
C TYR A 42 0.21 23.06 16.82
N HIS A 43 -0.91 23.32 17.51
CA HIS A 43 -1.85 24.41 17.19
C HIS A 43 -2.18 24.49 15.69
N GLY A 44 -2.51 23.34 15.08
CA GLY A 44 -2.88 23.26 13.66
C GLY A 44 -1.71 23.35 12.66
N LYS A 45 -0.47 23.56 13.13
CA LYS A 45 0.72 23.63 12.28
C LYS A 45 1.49 22.32 12.31
N VAL A 46 1.97 21.87 11.15
CA VAL A 46 2.84 20.70 11.03
C VAL A 46 4.17 20.96 11.75
N LYS A 47 4.56 20.04 12.62
CA LYS A 47 5.84 20.06 13.36
C LYS A 47 6.77 18.92 13.00
N GLY A 48 6.23 17.80 12.54
CA GLY A 48 7.04 16.65 12.16
C GLY A 48 6.22 15.50 11.61
N ILE A 49 6.91 14.47 11.17
CA ILE A 49 6.33 13.22 10.66
C ILE A 49 7.03 12.07 11.37
N ILE A 50 6.25 11.16 11.95
CA ILE A 50 6.74 9.91 12.51
C ILE A 50 6.56 8.84 11.44
N THR A 51 7.66 8.23 11.03
CA THR A 51 7.67 7.17 10.04
C THR A 51 7.89 5.81 10.68
N PRO A 52 7.23 4.74 10.20
CA PRO A 52 7.45 3.39 10.71
C PRO A 52 8.90 2.95 10.50
N ALA A 53 9.48 2.29 11.50
CA ALA A 53 10.85 1.77 11.43
C ALA A 53 10.98 0.60 10.45
N LYS A 54 9.91 -0.19 10.25
CA LYS A 54 9.86 -1.23 9.24
C LYS A 54 9.80 -0.57 7.87
N ARG A 55 10.93 -0.55 7.18
CA ARG A 55 10.98 -0.22 5.77
C ARG A 55 10.34 -1.38 5.01
N GLN A 56 9.18 -1.16 4.38
CA GLN A 56 8.72 -2.09 3.34
C GLN A 56 9.84 -2.14 2.30
N VAL A 57 10.51 -3.29 2.22
CA VAL A 57 11.44 -3.56 1.14
C VAL A 57 10.57 -3.59 -0.10
N LEU A 58 10.59 -2.51 -0.88
CA LEU A 58 10.03 -2.50 -2.22
C LEU A 58 10.85 -3.49 -3.04
N LYS A 59 10.57 -4.79 -2.90
CA LYS A 59 11.07 -5.80 -3.82
C LYS A 59 10.57 -5.37 -5.19
N LYS A 60 11.46 -5.34 -6.18
CA LYS A 60 11.00 -5.04 -7.54
C LYS A 60 9.97 -6.12 -7.87
N ILE A 61 8.86 -5.73 -8.46
CA ILE A 61 7.80 -6.66 -8.86
C ILE A 61 8.37 -7.80 -9.73
N LYS A 62 9.43 -7.50 -10.51
CA LYS A 62 10.21 -8.46 -11.31
C LYS A 62 10.90 -9.55 -10.48
N ASP A 63 11.19 -9.30 -9.22
CA ASP A 63 11.89 -10.24 -8.32
C ASP A 63 10.89 -11.18 -7.60
N HIS A 64 9.59 -11.04 -7.86
CA HIS A 64 8.58 -11.95 -7.30
C HIS A 64 8.63 -13.30 -8.04
N PRO A 65 8.67 -14.45 -7.34
CA PRO A 65 8.76 -15.78 -7.98
C PRO A 65 7.64 -16.10 -8.99
N PHE A 66 6.49 -15.44 -8.82
CA PHE A 66 5.36 -15.57 -9.74
C PHE A 66 5.54 -14.78 -11.04
N PHE A 67 6.38 -13.74 -11.03
CA PHE A 67 6.64 -12.90 -12.19
C PHE A 67 7.47 -13.70 -13.20
N GLY A 68 6.89 -14.01 -14.37
CA GLY A 68 7.52 -14.86 -15.39
C GLY A 68 7.22 -16.35 -15.27
N MET A 69 6.39 -16.79 -14.32
CA MET A 69 5.98 -18.19 -14.19
C MET A 69 5.14 -18.69 -15.39
N SER A 70 4.46 -17.78 -16.10
CA SER A 70 3.65 -18.07 -17.31
C SER A 70 4.46 -18.29 -18.59
N ALA A 71 5.78 -18.03 -18.57
CA ALA A 71 6.62 -18.06 -19.78
C ALA A 71 6.84 -19.48 -20.35
N LYS A 72 6.58 -20.54 -19.57
CA LYS A 72 6.76 -21.93 -20.00
C LYS A 72 5.41 -22.60 -20.27
N GLY A 73 4.79 -22.28 -21.40
CA GLY A 73 3.74 -23.14 -21.99
C GLY A 73 2.35 -22.55 -22.12
N ILE A 74 2.12 -21.27 -21.82
CA ILE A 74 0.81 -20.63 -22.03
C ILE A 74 0.80 -20.01 -23.44
N GLN A 75 0.15 -20.70 -24.39
CA GLN A 75 -0.14 -20.20 -25.74
C GLN A 75 -1.41 -19.33 -25.80
N LYS A 76 -1.99 -18.96 -24.66
CA LYS A 76 -3.17 -18.10 -24.62
C LYS A 76 -2.75 -16.65 -24.77
N SER A 77 -3.50 -15.89 -25.56
CA SER A 77 -3.27 -14.45 -25.62
C SER A 77 -3.70 -13.81 -24.29
N VAL A 78 -3.11 -12.65 -23.97
CA VAL A 78 -3.49 -11.86 -22.79
C VAL A 78 -4.99 -11.58 -22.76
N LEU A 79 -5.61 -11.37 -23.93
CA LEU A 79 -7.03 -11.10 -24.05
C LEU A 79 -7.89 -12.31 -23.68
N ASP A 80 -7.48 -13.52 -24.08
CA ASP A 80 -8.19 -14.76 -23.75
C ASP A 80 -8.14 -15.05 -22.24
N GLU A 81 -6.99 -14.81 -21.62
CA GLU A 81 -6.81 -14.97 -20.17
C GLU A 81 -7.65 -13.97 -19.37
N LEU A 82 -7.70 -12.71 -19.81
CA LEU A 82 -8.58 -11.69 -19.22
C LEU A 82 -10.06 -12.02 -19.38
N HIS A 83 -10.44 -12.60 -20.53
CA HIS A 83 -11.83 -13.01 -20.77
C HIS A 83 -12.25 -14.14 -19.82
N GLU A 84 -11.39 -15.14 -19.61
CA GLU A 84 -11.64 -16.22 -18.66
C GLU A 84 -11.71 -15.72 -17.21
N LEU A 85 -10.80 -14.83 -16.79
CA LEU A 85 -10.81 -14.24 -15.45
C LEU A 85 -12.03 -13.38 -15.16
N ARG A 86 -12.62 -12.77 -16.21
CA ARG A 86 -13.82 -11.93 -16.12
C ARG A 86 -15.12 -12.69 -16.32
N LYS A 87 -15.06 -13.98 -16.67
CA LYS A 87 -16.25 -14.81 -16.82
C LYS A 87 -16.99 -14.89 -15.49
N SER A 88 -18.32 -14.81 -15.53
CA SER A 88 -19.14 -15.02 -14.34
C SER A 88 -18.86 -16.41 -13.76
N ARG A 89 -18.89 -16.53 -12.43
CA ARG A 89 -18.70 -17.83 -11.77
C ARG A 89 -19.93 -18.69 -12.03
N TYR A 90 -19.82 -19.58 -13.03
CA TYR A 90 -20.79 -20.63 -13.28
C TYR A 90 -20.29 -21.92 -12.62
N HIS A 91 -20.31 -21.99 -11.29
CA HIS A 91 -20.27 -23.24 -10.50
C HIS A 91 -20.47 -22.85 -9.03
N ASP A 92 -21.73 -22.66 -8.66
CA ASP A 92 -22.19 -22.67 -7.28
C ASP A 92 -23.29 -23.74 -7.24
N ILE A 93 -22.89 -25.00 -7.08
CA ILE A 93 -23.76 -26.16 -6.83
C ILE A 93 -23.24 -26.93 -5.62
#